data_AF-A0A2U8HLR6-F1
#
_entry.id   AF-A0A2U8HLR6-F1
#
_cell.length_a   1.000
_cell.length_b   1.000
_cell.length_c   1.000
_cell.angle_alpha   90.00
_cell.angle_beta   90.00
_cell.angle_gamma   90.00
#
_symmetry.space_group_name_H-M   'P 1'
#
loop_
_entity.id
_entity.type
_entity.pdbx_description
1 polymer ?
#
loop_
_entity_poly.entity_id
_entity_poly.type
_entity_poly.pdbx_seq_one_letter_code
_entity_poly.pdbx_strand_id
1 'polypeptide(L)'
;MLGMERLKKLKLTVAQTSYLLELPPELIAEAARAEETPQWLEYCLAKMEAEHVEDAEIFEYLRLGIEFTGDSWSAQTARAAVPILVDQARKGQILSYRDLDAELHRRNPQRTPTGTLPKLAKPLGLLGEVVDHVRREARDSSSQVSEKYAHLPPLETIVVRGNSGLPGTGADGFLVNYLDDMGESDVEERMHVERKALYRKAQADVFAHEDWDILLDLVKKTGGAGA
;
A
#
# COMPACT_ATOMS: atom_id res chain seq x y z
N MET A 1 4.02 -30.82 10.10
CA MET A 1 3.67 -29.88 9.03
C MET A 1 4.63 -28.72 9.17
N LEU A 2 5.40 -28.41 8.13
CA LEU A 2 6.41 -27.35 8.23
C LEU A 2 5.73 -25.98 8.37
N GLY A 3 6.41 -25.01 8.99
CA GLY A 3 5.85 -23.67 9.23
C GLY A 3 5.26 -23.03 7.96
N MET A 4 5.95 -23.12 6.82
CA MET A 4 5.46 -22.60 5.55
C MET A 4 4.15 -23.24 5.07
N GLU A 5 3.96 -24.53 5.29
CA GLU A 5 2.73 -25.23 4.90
C GLU A 5 1.53 -24.76 5.75
N ARG A 6 1.78 -24.49 7.03
CA ARG A 6 0.76 -23.96 7.97
C ARG A 6 0.37 -22.55 7.59
N LEU A 7 1.33 -21.67 7.31
CA LEU A 7 1.05 -20.32 6.79
C LEU A 7 0.20 -20.36 5.51
N LYS A 8 0.56 -21.24 4.57
CA LYS A 8 -0.23 -21.43 3.34
C LYS A 8 -1.66 -21.90 3.62
N LYS A 9 -1.86 -22.79 4.61
CA LYS A 9 -3.20 -23.24 5.03
C LYS A 9 -4.03 -22.08 5.60
N LEU A 10 -3.40 -21.18 6.33
CA LEU A 10 -4.00 -19.95 6.85
C LEU A 10 -4.17 -18.85 5.78
N LYS A 11 -3.70 -19.09 4.55
CA LYS A 11 -3.67 -18.12 3.44
C LYS A 11 -2.86 -16.86 3.80
N LEU A 12 -1.80 -17.03 4.60
CA LEU A 12 -0.90 -15.97 5.02
C LEU A 12 0.44 -16.05 4.30
N THR A 13 0.97 -14.89 3.92
CA THR A 13 2.35 -14.70 3.49
C THR A 13 3.25 -14.46 4.71
N VAL A 14 4.57 -14.50 4.52
CA VAL A 14 5.53 -14.11 5.56
C VAL A 14 5.38 -12.64 5.89
N ALA A 15 5.14 -11.76 4.92
CA ALA A 15 4.91 -10.34 5.14
C ALA A 15 3.66 -10.09 6.01
N GLN A 16 2.56 -10.78 5.72
CA GLN A 16 1.34 -10.70 6.53
C GLN A 16 1.54 -11.24 7.95
N THR A 17 2.28 -12.34 8.07
CA THR A 17 2.62 -12.95 9.38
C THR A 17 3.55 -12.04 10.19
N SER A 18 4.51 -11.40 9.52
CA SER A 18 5.42 -10.40 10.09
C SER A 18 4.65 -9.22 10.66
N TYR A 19 3.69 -8.71 9.92
CA TYR A 19 2.80 -7.66 10.40
C TYR A 19 1.99 -8.12 11.62
N LEU A 20 1.41 -9.31 11.58
CA LEU A 20 0.58 -9.85 12.68
C LEU A 20 1.38 -10.11 13.97
N LEU A 21 2.60 -10.60 13.83
CA LEU A 21 3.46 -10.97 14.96
C LEU A 21 4.37 -9.85 15.44
N GLU A 22 4.43 -8.73 14.70
CA GLU A 22 5.38 -7.64 14.94
C GLU A 22 6.84 -8.14 14.97
N LEU A 23 7.16 -9.09 14.07
CA LEU A 23 8.49 -9.69 13.95
C LEU A 23 9.08 -9.42 12.57
N PRO A 24 10.43 -9.37 12.42
CA PRO A 24 11.06 -9.23 11.12
C PRO A 24 10.65 -10.35 10.15
N PRO A 25 10.35 -10.03 8.88
CA PRO A 25 9.94 -11.03 7.91
C PRO A 25 11.05 -12.07 7.65
N GLU A 26 12.32 -11.70 7.74
CA GLU A 26 13.45 -12.62 7.57
C GLU A 26 13.45 -13.69 8.67
N LEU A 27 13.17 -13.30 9.92
CA LEU A 27 13.10 -14.21 11.06
C LEU A 27 11.98 -15.23 10.89
N ILE A 28 10.80 -14.78 10.43
CA ILE A 28 9.67 -15.68 10.16
C ILE A 28 9.98 -16.59 8.98
N ALA A 29 10.54 -16.05 7.88
CA ALA A 29 10.90 -16.84 6.71
C ALA A 29 11.92 -17.95 7.05
N GLU A 30 12.96 -17.61 7.81
CA GLU A 30 13.97 -18.56 8.28
C GLU A 30 13.34 -19.65 9.14
N ALA A 31 12.58 -19.25 10.17
CA ALA A 31 11.94 -20.19 11.10
C ALA A 31 10.89 -21.09 10.43
N ALA A 32 10.13 -20.56 9.46
CA ALA A 32 9.10 -21.31 8.76
C ALA A 32 9.67 -22.34 7.76
N ARG A 33 10.92 -22.12 7.30
CA ARG A 33 11.64 -22.99 6.35
C ARG A 33 12.63 -23.95 7.01
N ALA A 34 12.88 -23.79 8.31
CA ALA A 34 13.73 -24.69 9.07
C ALA A 34 13.24 -26.14 8.97
N GLU A 35 14.16 -27.10 9.07
CA GLU A 35 13.84 -28.53 9.08
C GLU A 35 12.83 -28.88 10.17
N GLU A 36 12.93 -28.18 11.31
CA GLU A 36 11.98 -28.20 12.41
C GLU A 36 11.51 -26.78 12.70
N THR A 37 10.19 -26.56 12.72
CA THR A 37 9.63 -25.27 13.11
C THR A 37 10.00 -24.96 14.57
N PRO A 38 10.64 -23.81 14.86
CA PRO A 38 11.00 -23.44 16.22
C PRO A 38 9.77 -23.36 17.14
N GLN A 39 9.95 -23.69 18.43
CA GLN A 39 8.86 -23.76 19.41
C GLN A 39 8.03 -22.46 19.51
N TRP A 40 8.68 -21.30 19.39
CA TRP A 40 7.99 -20.01 19.44
C TRP A 40 7.03 -19.85 18.25
N LEU A 41 7.46 -20.24 17.05
CA LEU A 41 6.65 -20.13 15.83
C LEU A 41 5.53 -21.18 15.87
N GLU A 42 5.82 -22.38 16.39
CA GLU A 42 4.80 -23.40 16.65
C GLU A 42 3.67 -22.89 17.55
N TYR A 43 4.01 -22.18 18.63
CA TYR A 43 3.02 -21.56 19.53
C TYR A 43 2.16 -20.52 18.80
N CYS A 44 2.80 -19.61 18.06
CA CYS A 44 2.10 -18.59 17.27
C CYS A 44 1.15 -19.22 16.24
N LEU A 45 1.63 -20.16 15.44
CA LEU A 45 0.84 -20.83 14.41
C LEU A 45 -0.32 -21.63 15.01
N ALA A 46 -0.12 -22.30 16.15
CA ALA A 46 -1.18 -23.05 16.81
C ALA A 46 -2.31 -22.12 17.31
N LYS A 47 -1.97 -20.91 17.78
CA LYS A 47 -2.95 -19.89 18.15
C LYS A 47 -3.70 -19.35 16.95
N MET A 48 -3.00 -18.99 15.88
CA MET A 48 -3.62 -18.52 14.64
C MET A 48 -4.56 -19.57 14.03
N GLU A 49 -4.16 -20.84 14.06
CA GLU A 49 -5.00 -21.94 13.59
C GLU A 49 -6.26 -22.12 14.42
N ALA A 50 -6.17 -21.96 15.75
CA ALA A 50 -7.34 -22.01 16.61
C ALA A 50 -8.32 -20.87 16.30
N GLU A 51 -7.81 -19.64 16.16
CA GLU A 51 -8.62 -18.48 15.77
C GLU A 51 -9.25 -18.66 14.38
N HIS A 52 -8.50 -19.21 13.41
CA HIS A 52 -9.00 -19.48 12.07
C HIS A 52 -10.09 -20.57 12.03
N VAL A 53 -10.06 -21.51 12.98
CA VAL A 53 -11.12 -22.51 13.13
C VAL A 53 -12.40 -21.87 13.67
N GLU A 54 -12.28 -20.88 14.56
CA GLU A 54 -13.41 -20.13 15.10
C GLU A 54 -13.98 -19.14 14.06
N ASP A 55 -13.11 -18.51 13.28
CA ASP A 55 -13.47 -17.57 12.22
C ASP A 55 -12.53 -17.73 11.01
N ALA A 56 -13.07 -18.32 9.93
CA ALA A 56 -12.34 -18.54 8.69
C ALA A 56 -11.93 -17.23 7.99
N GLU A 57 -12.53 -16.11 8.36
CA GLU A 57 -12.28 -14.78 7.80
C GLU A 57 -11.42 -13.90 8.72
N ILE A 58 -10.93 -14.43 9.85
CA ILE A 58 -10.18 -13.65 10.85
C ILE A 58 -9.00 -12.88 10.28
N PHE A 59 -8.36 -13.37 9.21
CA PHE A 59 -7.20 -12.73 8.56
C PHE A 59 -7.54 -11.99 7.27
N GLU A 60 -8.82 -11.81 6.92
CA GLU A 60 -9.19 -11.09 5.70
C GLU A 60 -8.70 -9.64 5.70
N TYR A 61 -8.54 -9.03 6.86
CA TYR A 61 -7.99 -7.69 7.00
C TYR A 61 -6.52 -7.56 6.58
N LEU A 62 -5.81 -8.67 6.35
CA LEU A 62 -4.44 -8.69 5.84
C LEU A 62 -4.40 -8.80 4.31
N ARG A 63 -5.54 -8.98 3.64
CA ARG A 63 -5.59 -9.13 2.17
C ARG A 63 -5.11 -7.86 1.49
N LEU A 64 -4.26 -8.03 0.49
CA LEU A 64 -3.77 -6.92 -0.31
C LEU A 64 -4.93 -6.15 -0.96
N GLY A 65 -4.97 -4.83 -0.74
CA GLY A 65 -6.01 -3.95 -1.25
C GLY A 65 -7.29 -3.93 -0.42
N ILE A 66 -7.30 -4.49 0.80
CA ILE A 66 -8.45 -4.42 1.71
C ILE A 66 -8.91 -2.97 1.97
N GLU A 67 -7.99 -2.01 1.93
CA GLU A 67 -8.22 -0.58 2.08
C GLU A 67 -9.11 -0.01 0.96
N PHE A 68 -9.14 -0.69 -0.18
CA PHE A 68 -10.04 -0.41 -1.29
C PHE A 68 -11.38 -1.14 -1.17
N THR A 69 -11.68 -1.87 -0.10
CA THR A 69 -12.97 -2.57 0.04
C THR A 69 -14.01 -1.72 0.78
N GLY A 70 -15.28 -2.09 0.60
CA GLY A 70 -16.42 -1.47 1.27
C GLY A 70 -16.87 -0.13 0.66
N ASP A 71 -17.93 0.41 1.27
CA ASP A 71 -18.69 1.57 0.77
C ASP A 71 -18.37 2.87 1.50
N SER A 72 -17.30 2.90 2.29
CA SER A 72 -16.87 4.16 2.89
C SER A 72 -16.53 5.17 1.80
N TRP A 73 -16.85 6.45 2.03
CA TRP A 73 -16.51 7.51 1.10
C TRP A 73 -15.01 7.54 0.77
N SER A 74 -14.16 7.23 1.75
CA SER A 74 -12.71 7.21 1.57
C SER A 74 -12.26 6.08 0.65
N ALA A 75 -12.76 4.86 0.85
CA ALA A 75 -12.42 3.71 0.02
C ALA A 75 -12.92 3.89 -1.42
N GLN A 76 -14.17 4.35 -1.60
CA GLN A 76 -14.72 4.68 -2.92
C GLN A 76 -13.89 5.76 -3.63
N THR A 77 -13.46 6.79 -2.88
CA THR A 77 -12.62 7.86 -3.43
C THR A 77 -11.23 7.36 -3.81
N ALA A 78 -10.61 6.52 -2.99
CA ALA A 78 -9.31 5.93 -3.29
C ALA A 78 -9.38 5.09 -4.57
N ARG A 79 -10.38 4.19 -4.68
CA ARG A 79 -10.65 3.40 -5.89
C ARG A 79 -10.79 4.27 -7.14
N ALA A 80 -11.56 5.35 -7.04
CA ALA A 80 -11.78 6.27 -8.15
C ALA A 80 -10.53 7.11 -8.50
N ALA A 81 -9.68 7.41 -7.51
CA ALA A 81 -8.46 8.20 -7.69
C ALA A 81 -7.35 7.40 -8.38
N VAL A 82 -7.18 6.11 -8.11
CA VAL A 82 -6.13 5.27 -8.73
C VAL A 82 -6.04 5.42 -10.25
N PRO A 83 -7.10 5.19 -11.04
CA PRO A 83 -7.01 5.33 -12.50
C PRO A 83 -6.79 6.76 -12.98
N ILE A 84 -7.06 7.78 -12.15
CA ILE A 84 -6.70 9.17 -12.45
C ILE A 84 -5.21 9.36 -12.26
N LEU A 85 -4.69 8.95 -11.10
CA LEU A 85 -3.29 9.15 -10.74
C LEU A 85 -2.34 8.36 -11.62
N VAL A 86 -2.69 7.12 -11.98
CA VAL A 86 -1.91 6.31 -12.94
C VAL A 86 -1.81 6.99 -14.31
N ASP A 87 -2.92 7.57 -14.81
CA ASP A 87 -2.92 8.31 -16.07
C ASP A 87 -2.01 9.56 -16.00
N GLN A 88 -1.94 10.22 -14.85
CA GLN A 88 -1.10 11.40 -14.63
C GLN A 88 0.37 11.04 -14.45
N ALA A 89 0.66 9.94 -13.74
CA ALA A 89 2.00 9.38 -13.62
C ALA A 89 2.58 9.07 -15.01
N ARG A 90 1.80 8.39 -15.86
CA ARG A 90 2.17 8.09 -17.26
C ARG A 90 2.40 9.34 -18.12
N LYS A 91 1.77 10.46 -17.78
CA LYS A 91 1.94 11.76 -18.46
C LYS A 91 3.10 12.59 -17.89
N GLY A 92 3.72 12.16 -16.80
CA GLY A 92 4.73 12.95 -16.09
C GLY A 92 4.13 14.20 -15.44
N GLN A 93 2.88 14.16 -15.01
CA GLN A 93 2.12 15.32 -14.53
C GLN A 93 1.78 15.19 -13.04
N ILE A 94 1.96 16.30 -12.32
CA ILE A 94 1.43 16.48 -10.96
C ILE A 94 0.02 17.06 -11.03
N LEU A 95 -0.79 16.78 -10.01
CA LEU A 95 -2.12 17.37 -9.81
C LEU A 95 -2.17 18.10 -8.48
N SER A 96 -2.87 19.22 -8.41
CA SER A 96 -3.26 19.73 -7.09
C SER A 96 -4.42 18.90 -6.51
N TYR A 97 -4.62 18.94 -5.19
CA TYR A 97 -5.83 18.37 -4.56
C TYR A 97 -7.14 18.86 -5.20
N ARG A 98 -7.16 20.12 -5.66
CA ARG A 98 -8.32 20.71 -6.33
C ARG A 98 -8.54 20.10 -7.71
N ASP A 99 -7.45 19.89 -8.46
CA ASP A 99 -7.52 19.29 -9.79
C ASP A 99 -7.94 17.82 -9.71
N LEU A 100 -7.45 17.09 -8.70
CA LEU A 100 -7.90 15.72 -8.43
C LEU A 100 -9.41 15.67 -8.10
N ASP A 101 -9.90 16.56 -7.23
CA ASP A 101 -11.33 16.62 -6.93
C ASP A 101 -12.18 16.98 -8.15
N ALA A 102 -11.71 17.91 -8.98
CA ALA A 102 -12.37 18.29 -10.22
C ALA A 102 -12.43 17.11 -11.21
N GLU A 103 -11.35 16.34 -11.34
CA GLU A 103 -11.30 15.17 -12.20
C GLU A 103 -12.18 14.02 -11.68
N LEU A 104 -12.21 13.81 -10.36
CA LEU A 104 -13.13 12.86 -9.71
C LEU A 104 -14.59 13.23 -9.98
N HIS A 105 -14.94 14.51 -9.84
CA HIS A 105 -16.28 15.01 -10.15
C HIS A 105 -16.59 14.92 -11.66
N ARG A 106 -15.63 15.20 -12.53
CA ARG A 106 -15.80 15.08 -13.98
C ARG A 106 -16.10 13.64 -14.41
N ARG A 107 -15.45 12.64 -13.79
CA ARG A 107 -15.70 11.21 -14.05
C ARG A 107 -16.97 10.69 -13.40
N ASN A 108 -17.41 11.29 -12.28
CA ASN A 108 -18.66 10.99 -11.61
C ASN A 108 -19.38 12.27 -11.19
N PRO A 109 -20.23 12.85 -12.06
CA PRO A 109 -20.91 14.11 -11.78
C PRO A 109 -21.88 14.07 -10.58
N GLN A 110 -22.30 12.88 -10.15
CA GLN A 110 -23.16 12.72 -8.96
C GLN A 110 -22.37 12.82 -7.65
N ARG A 111 -21.04 12.75 -7.70
CA ARG A 111 -20.17 12.93 -6.54
C ARG A 111 -20.17 14.40 -6.14
N THR A 112 -20.48 14.68 -4.87
CA THR A 112 -20.34 16.03 -4.31
C THR A 112 -18.88 16.49 -4.34
N PRO A 113 -18.55 17.63 -4.97
CA PRO A 113 -17.20 18.19 -4.93
C PRO A 113 -16.75 18.46 -3.49
N THR A 114 -15.51 18.09 -3.18
CA THR A 114 -14.95 18.19 -1.83
C THR A 114 -13.81 19.21 -1.72
N GLY A 115 -13.20 19.54 -2.85
CA GLY A 115 -12.39 20.72 -3.14
C GLY A 115 -11.12 20.92 -2.31
N THR A 116 -10.75 20.03 -1.39
CA THR A 116 -9.76 20.38 -0.35
C THR A 116 -8.91 19.20 0.14
N LEU A 117 -7.67 19.52 0.53
CA LEU A 117 -6.71 18.59 1.12
C LEU A 117 -7.27 17.79 2.31
N PRO A 118 -7.96 18.39 3.31
CA PRO A 118 -8.43 17.64 4.48
C PRO A 118 -9.37 16.50 4.11
N LYS A 119 -10.17 16.66 3.05
CA LYS A 119 -11.10 15.62 2.60
C LYS A 119 -10.37 14.52 1.82
N LEU A 120 -9.42 14.87 0.96
CA LEU A 120 -8.67 13.88 0.18
C LEU A 120 -7.51 13.22 0.93
N ALA A 121 -7.14 13.70 2.11
CA ALA A 121 -6.05 13.14 2.91
C ALA A 121 -6.25 11.66 3.24
N LYS A 122 -7.43 11.25 3.76
CA LYS A 122 -7.68 9.84 4.10
C LYS A 122 -7.72 8.93 2.86
N PRO A 123 -8.45 9.24 1.77
CA PRO A 123 -8.39 8.46 0.53
C PRO A 123 -6.97 8.24 -0.01
N LEU A 124 -6.14 9.28 -0.01
CA LEU A 124 -4.76 9.16 -0.48
C LEU A 124 -3.87 8.40 0.52
N GLY A 125 -4.17 8.48 1.81
CA GLY A 125 -3.53 7.62 2.81
C GLY A 125 -3.84 6.13 2.59
N LEU A 126 -5.09 5.79 2.27
CA LEU A 126 -5.45 4.40 1.91
C LEU A 126 -4.69 3.92 0.66
N LEU A 127 -4.48 4.80 -0.33
CA LEU A 127 -3.65 4.47 -1.48
C LEU A 127 -2.19 4.23 -1.07
N GLY A 128 -1.61 5.12 -0.26
CA GLY A 128 -0.24 4.95 0.26
C GLY A 128 -0.06 3.64 1.03
N GLU A 129 -1.01 3.30 1.90
CA GLU A 129 -1.05 2.02 2.63
C GLU A 129 -1.03 0.82 1.65
N VAL A 130 -1.84 0.86 0.59
CA VAL A 130 -1.86 -0.22 -0.43
C VAL A 130 -0.54 -0.31 -1.19
N VAL A 131 0.07 0.82 -1.57
CA VAL A 131 1.36 0.84 -2.28
C VAL A 131 2.45 0.23 -1.40
N ASP A 132 2.50 0.61 -0.12
CA ASP A 132 3.44 0.05 0.86
C ASP A 132 3.24 -1.46 1.03
N HIS A 133 1.99 -1.91 1.14
CA HIS A 133 1.66 -3.34 1.21
C HIS A 133 2.09 -4.09 -0.07
N VAL A 134 1.85 -3.52 -1.26
CA VAL A 134 2.32 -4.11 -2.52
C VAL A 134 3.84 -4.28 -2.51
N ARG A 135 4.60 -3.25 -2.10
CA ARG A 135 6.07 -3.33 -2.04
C ARG A 135 6.54 -4.43 -1.11
N ARG A 136 5.96 -4.52 0.10
CA ARG A 136 6.31 -5.55 1.09
C ARG A 136 6.01 -6.95 0.57
N GLU A 137 4.83 -7.15 0.01
CA GLU A 137 4.42 -8.42 -0.61
C GLU A 137 5.35 -8.82 -1.76
N ALA A 138 5.77 -7.86 -2.61
CA ALA A 138 6.66 -8.14 -3.73
C ALA A 138 8.08 -8.59 -3.31
N ARG A 139 8.52 -8.23 -2.11
CA ARG A 139 9.81 -8.68 -1.54
C ARG A 139 9.69 -10.02 -0.81
N ASP A 140 8.47 -10.42 -0.49
CA ASP A 140 8.20 -11.70 0.13
C ASP A 140 8.15 -12.80 -0.91
N SER A 141 9.20 -13.61 -0.95
CA SER A 141 9.29 -14.84 -1.75
C SER A 141 8.15 -15.87 -1.58
N SER A 142 7.33 -15.76 -0.53
CA SER A 142 6.12 -16.59 -0.34
C SER A 142 4.86 -15.97 -0.96
N SER A 143 4.89 -14.69 -1.32
CA SER A 143 3.80 -13.98 -1.98
C SER A 143 3.67 -14.39 -3.45
N GLN A 144 2.50 -14.08 -4.03
CA GLN A 144 2.25 -14.17 -5.47
C GLN A 144 2.44 -12.83 -6.18
N VAL A 145 2.74 -11.77 -5.43
CA VAL A 145 3.06 -10.46 -6.01
C VAL A 145 4.41 -10.52 -6.69
N SER A 146 4.49 -10.06 -7.94
CA SER A 146 5.73 -10.06 -8.71
C SER A 146 6.78 -9.13 -8.10
N GLU A 147 8.03 -9.60 -8.04
CA GLU A 147 9.19 -8.83 -7.54
C GLU A 147 9.40 -7.49 -8.25
N LYS A 148 8.89 -7.31 -9.47
CA LYS A 148 8.94 -6.02 -10.19
C LYS A 148 8.27 -4.88 -9.42
N TYR A 149 7.35 -5.20 -8.51
CA TYR A 149 6.67 -4.23 -7.66
C TYR A 149 7.40 -3.95 -6.34
N ALA A 150 8.56 -4.57 -6.08
CA ALA A 150 9.38 -4.30 -4.90
C ALA A 150 9.90 -2.85 -4.86
N HIS A 151 9.87 -2.14 -5.99
CA HIS A 151 10.24 -0.74 -6.11
C HIS A 151 9.06 0.17 -6.50
N LEU A 152 7.81 -0.29 -6.29
CA LEU A 152 6.61 0.49 -6.64
C LEU A 152 6.62 1.85 -5.91
N PRO A 153 6.78 2.98 -6.62
CA PRO A 153 6.91 4.27 -5.97
C PRO A 153 5.57 4.78 -5.44
N PRO A 154 5.57 5.64 -4.40
CA PRO A 154 4.37 6.15 -3.76
C PRO A 154 3.59 7.08 -4.70
N LEU A 155 2.58 6.52 -5.36
CA LEU A 155 1.81 7.19 -6.42
C LEU A 155 1.15 8.49 -5.95
N GLU A 156 0.69 8.53 -4.69
CA GLU A 156 0.04 9.69 -4.10
C GLU A 156 0.94 10.92 -3.97
N THR A 157 2.26 10.78 -4.11
CA THR A 157 3.22 11.89 -4.06
C THR A 157 3.10 12.89 -5.22
N ILE A 158 2.40 12.54 -6.30
CA ILE A 158 2.11 13.46 -7.41
C ILE A 158 0.93 14.39 -7.10
N VAL A 159 0.23 14.19 -5.97
CA VAL A 159 -0.86 15.05 -5.51
C VAL A 159 -0.34 16.10 -4.54
N VAL A 160 -0.39 17.37 -4.95
CA VAL A 160 0.29 18.47 -4.26
C VAL A 160 -0.65 19.56 -3.76
N ARG A 161 -0.19 20.34 -2.79
CA ARG A 161 -0.82 21.62 -2.42
C ARG A 161 -0.56 22.63 -3.53
N GLY A 162 -1.60 23.34 -3.96
CA GLY A 162 -1.50 24.29 -5.08
C GLY A 162 -0.51 25.44 -4.84
N ASN A 163 -0.20 25.80 -3.59
CA ASN A 163 0.72 26.88 -3.26
C ASN A 163 2.19 26.44 -3.11
N SER A 164 2.46 25.22 -2.64
CA SER A 164 3.82 24.74 -2.37
C SER A 164 4.37 23.83 -3.47
N GLY A 165 3.50 23.24 -4.30
CA GLY A 165 3.88 22.18 -5.23
C GLY A 165 4.39 20.92 -4.53
N LEU A 166 4.07 20.75 -3.24
CA LEU A 166 4.44 19.59 -2.43
C LEU A 166 3.22 18.90 -1.85
N PRO A 167 3.27 17.57 -1.65
CA PRO A 167 2.23 16.85 -0.91
C PRO A 167 2.08 17.39 0.52
N GLY A 168 0.91 17.12 1.11
CA GLY A 168 0.68 17.38 2.53
C GLY A 168 1.60 16.56 3.44
N THR A 169 1.80 17.02 4.68
CA THR A 169 2.66 16.35 5.67
C THR A 169 2.20 14.93 6.02
N GLY A 170 0.91 14.61 5.83
CA GLY A 170 0.42 13.24 6.00
C GLY A 170 0.99 12.22 5.00
N ALA A 171 1.63 12.67 3.91
CA ALA A 171 2.31 11.79 2.97
C ALA A 171 3.79 11.52 3.35
N ASP A 172 4.30 12.20 4.39
CA ASP A 172 5.71 12.11 4.77
C ASP A 172 6.09 10.69 5.22
N GLY A 173 5.20 9.98 5.91
CA GLY A 173 5.43 8.59 6.33
C GLY A 173 5.59 7.62 5.16
N PHE A 174 4.76 7.73 4.12
CA PHE A 174 4.88 6.86 2.92
C PHE A 174 6.17 7.14 2.15
N LEU A 175 6.60 8.42 2.09
CA LEU A 175 7.87 8.79 1.49
C LEU A 175 9.05 8.22 2.27
N VAL A 176 9.04 8.32 3.60
CA VAL A 176 10.08 7.73 4.47
C VAL A 176 10.16 6.23 4.22
N ASN A 177 9.03 5.52 4.36
CA ASN A 177 8.96 4.07 4.12
C ASN A 177 9.52 3.69 2.74
N TYR A 178 9.16 4.43 1.69
CA TYR A 178 9.65 4.18 0.34
C TYR A 178 11.16 4.35 0.21
N LEU A 179 11.73 5.43 0.76
CA LEU A 179 13.15 5.71 0.60
C LEU A 179 14.01 4.77 1.47
N ASP A 180 13.55 4.44 2.67
CA ASP A 180 14.19 3.43 3.53
C ASP A 180 14.20 2.07 2.83
N ASP A 181 13.06 1.68 2.24
CA ASP A 181 12.92 0.50 1.39
C ASP A 181 13.91 0.49 0.20
N MET A 182 14.25 1.67 -0.34
CA MET A 182 15.24 1.83 -1.41
C MET A 182 16.69 1.89 -0.89
N GLY A 183 16.90 1.70 0.42
CA GLY A 183 18.21 1.70 1.07
C GLY A 183 18.79 3.09 1.30
N GLU A 184 17.97 4.15 1.31
CA GLU A 184 18.43 5.46 1.78
C GLU A 184 18.61 5.47 3.29
N SER A 185 19.57 6.25 3.78
CA SER A 185 19.86 6.40 5.20
C SER A 185 19.36 7.75 5.72
N ASP A 186 19.03 7.77 7.02
CA ASP A 186 18.66 8.95 7.79
C ASP A 186 17.51 9.75 7.15
N VAL A 187 16.56 9.05 6.52
CA VAL A 187 15.49 9.70 5.74
C VAL A 187 14.61 10.57 6.62
N GLU A 188 14.26 10.11 7.82
CA GLU A 188 13.48 10.91 8.79
C GLU A 188 14.16 12.24 9.14
N GLU A 189 15.48 12.21 9.40
CA GLU A 189 16.25 13.41 9.71
C GLU A 189 16.31 14.34 8.49
N ARG A 190 16.58 13.77 7.32
CA ARG A 190 16.62 14.49 6.04
C ARG A 190 15.28 15.09 5.65
N MET A 191 14.15 14.50 6.08
CA MET A 191 12.83 15.08 5.85
C MET A 191 12.66 16.47 6.50
N HIS A 192 13.43 16.81 7.53
CA HIS A 192 13.38 18.16 8.12
C HIS A 192 14.05 19.24 7.26
N VAL A 193 15.03 18.87 6.44
CA VAL A 193 15.89 19.81 5.70
C VAL A 193 15.68 19.71 4.18
N GLU A 194 15.49 18.49 3.68
CA GLU A 194 15.53 18.12 2.27
C GLU A 194 14.16 17.70 1.71
N ARG A 195 13.07 17.83 2.48
CA ARG A 195 11.71 17.38 2.10
C ARG A 195 11.37 17.61 0.63
N LYS A 196 11.63 18.82 0.11
CA LYS A 196 11.34 19.18 -1.27
C LYS A 196 12.14 18.37 -2.29
N ALA A 197 13.42 18.11 -2.02
CA ALA A 197 14.28 17.32 -2.88
C ALA A 197 13.86 15.84 -2.86
N LEU A 198 13.55 15.31 -1.68
CA LEU A 198 13.07 13.93 -1.50
C LEU A 198 11.76 13.67 -2.27
N TYR A 199 10.77 14.57 -2.16
CA TYR A 199 9.54 14.46 -2.94
C TYR A 199 9.78 14.55 -4.44
N ARG A 200 10.70 15.41 -4.90
CA ARG A 200 11.03 15.50 -6.34
C ARG A 200 11.67 14.22 -6.86
N LYS A 201 12.48 13.56 -6.04
CA LYS A 201 13.05 12.25 -6.36
C LYS A 201 11.93 11.22 -6.51
N ALA A 202 11.09 11.05 -5.49
CA ALA A 202 10.00 10.09 -5.53
C ALA A 202 9.01 10.36 -6.69
N GLN A 203 8.72 11.63 -7.00
CA GLN A 203 7.90 12.00 -8.15
C GLN A 203 8.55 11.59 -9.48
N ALA A 204 9.87 11.77 -9.61
CA ALA A 204 10.59 11.29 -10.79
C ALA A 204 10.51 9.77 -10.92
N ASP A 205 10.61 9.04 -9.81
CA ASP A 205 10.45 7.58 -9.78
C ASP A 205 9.02 7.17 -10.18
N VAL A 206 7.99 7.88 -9.70
CA VAL A 206 6.60 7.69 -10.15
C VAL A 206 6.45 7.90 -11.66
N PHE A 207 7.08 8.93 -12.22
CA PHE A 207 6.99 9.20 -13.66
C PHE A 207 7.79 8.20 -14.51
N ALA A 208 8.86 7.62 -13.95
CA ALA A 208 9.67 6.61 -14.60
C ALA A 208 9.07 5.19 -14.50
N HIS A 209 8.16 4.95 -13.55
CA HIS A 209 7.55 3.64 -13.35
C HIS A 209 6.49 3.33 -14.42
N GLU A 210 6.70 2.25 -15.17
CA GLU A 210 5.87 1.90 -16.33
C GLU A 210 4.62 1.08 -15.95
N ASP A 211 4.73 0.20 -14.96
CA ASP A 211 3.74 -0.84 -14.69
C ASP A 211 2.91 -0.59 -13.43
N TRP A 212 1.72 -0.02 -13.65
CA TRP A 212 0.77 0.28 -12.59
C TRP A 212 -0.37 -0.75 -12.50
N ASP A 213 -0.28 -1.87 -13.21
CA ASP A 213 -1.42 -2.76 -13.42
C ASP A 213 -1.88 -3.43 -12.13
N ILE A 214 -0.98 -3.69 -11.18
CA ILE A 214 -1.37 -4.22 -9.86
C ILE A 214 -2.36 -3.31 -9.14
N LEU A 215 -2.15 -1.99 -9.14
CA LEU A 215 -3.07 -1.07 -8.48
C LEU A 215 -4.41 -1.00 -9.22
N LEU A 216 -4.37 -1.01 -10.56
CA LEU A 216 -5.57 -1.02 -11.40
C LEU A 216 -6.38 -2.31 -11.21
N ASP A 217 -5.72 -3.45 -11.04
CA ASP A 217 -6.38 -4.73 -10.85
C ASP A 217 -6.92 -4.89 -9.42
N LEU A 218 -6.21 -4.37 -8.41
CA LEU A 218 -6.72 -4.32 -7.04
C LEU A 218 -8.01 -3.49 -6.96
N VAL A 219 -8.08 -2.31 -7.57
CA VAL A 219 -9.32 -1.50 -7.55
C VAL A 219 -10.47 -2.15 -8.33
N LYS A 220 -10.19 -2.89 -9.41
CA LYS A 220 -11.23 -3.65 -10.15
C LYS A 220 -11.79 -4.79 -9.31
N LYS A 221 -10.92 -5.56 -8.64
CA LYS A 221 -11.31 -6.69 -7.80
C LYS A 221 -12.16 -6.25 -6.62
N THR A 222 -11.82 -5.13 -6.00
CA THR A 222 -12.54 -4.61 -4.83
C THR A 222 -13.77 -3.76 -5.17
N GLY A 223 -13.84 -3.21 -6.39
CA GLY A 223 -15.00 -2.48 -6.90
C GLY A 223 -16.11 -3.35 -7.50
N GLY A 224 -15.86 -4.65 -7.73
CA GLY A 224 -16.80 -5.56 -8.39
C GLY A 224 -17.85 -6.23 -7.49
N ALA A 225 -17.78 -6.04 -6.17
CA ALA A 225 -18.77 -6.57 -5.23
C ALA A 225 -19.82 -5.49 -4.92
N GLY A 226 -20.79 -5.28 -5.82
CA GLY A 226 -21.94 -4.39 -5.55
C GLY A 226 -22.40 -3.51 -6.71
N ALA A 227 -22.65 -4.09 -7.87
CA ALA A 227 -23.53 -3.50 -8.90
C ALA A 227 -24.85 -4.28 -8.94
#